data_AF-A0A453E0S5-F1
#
_entry.id   AF-A0A453E0S5-F1
#
_cell.length_a   1.000
_cell.length_b   1.000
_cell.length_c   1.000
_cell.angle_alpha   90.00
_cell.angle_beta   90.00
_cell.angle_gamma   90.00
#
_symmetry.space_group_name_H-M   'P 1'
#
loop_
_entity.id
_entity.type
_entity.pdbx_description
1 polymer ?
#
loop_
_entity_poly.entity_id
_entity_poly.type
_entity_poly.pdbx_seq_one_letter_code
_entity_poly.pdbx_strand_id
1 'polypeptide(L)'
;MAPPQHDPRRPYKRPAISDQQRRRDSALQTQSARRADAQARARSLANSLLSPQPSSPAAADQPPPSPDARGERGHDPTVADVASAAAKLRGPDQRRWFARQIMLPEWMVDAPPHLARDWHVSARPAGKRCMVVSSNGITISRLRNGTILHRFPSALPNGSKKGLSGPASSYSILDCIFHEPDETYYIVDMICWRGYSLYDCTAEFRFFWVNSKLTETSAGDPPSTYHRYRFSVVPMYESTLEGLQAAYSGSTPYVKDGLLFYNKHAHFQAGITPLTLVWKDNTCSQYLIDTDSEGQVPTEQH
;
A
#
# COMPACT_ATOMS: atom_id res chain seq x y z
N MET A 1 6.92 -20.84 24.16
CA MET A 1 8.17 -21.25 23.48
C MET A 1 8.95 -20.00 23.16
N ALA A 2 10.20 -19.91 23.60
CA ALA A 2 11.06 -18.77 23.30
C ALA A 2 11.36 -18.71 21.78
N PRO A 3 11.51 -17.51 21.18
CA PRO A 3 11.90 -17.39 19.79
C PRO A 3 13.33 -17.94 19.60
N PRO A 4 13.66 -18.50 18.42
CA PRO A 4 15.01 -18.97 18.14
C PRO A 4 15.96 -17.77 18.19
N GLN A 5 17.02 -17.88 18.99
CA GLN A 5 18.10 -16.90 19.01
C GLN A 5 18.84 -16.97 17.66
N HIS A 6 18.95 -15.83 16.98
CA HIS A 6 19.72 -15.71 15.75
C HIS A 6 21.20 -15.89 16.07
N ASP A 7 21.77 -17.03 15.67
CA ASP A 7 23.21 -17.27 15.70
C ASP A 7 23.86 -16.55 14.50
N PRO A 8 24.73 -15.54 14.72
CA PRO A 8 25.38 -14.77 13.66
C PRO A 8 26.37 -15.58 12.81
N ARG A 9 26.61 -16.86 13.13
CA ARG A 9 27.56 -17.73 12.40
C ARG A 9 26.92 -18.70 11.41
N ARG A 10 25.60 -18.68 11.22
CA ARG A 10 24.96 -19.51 10.19
C ARG A 10 24.94 -18.76 8.85
N PRO A 11 25.76 -19.12 7.86
CA PRO A 11 25.63 -18.54 6.52
C PRO A 11 24.22 -18.84 6.01
N TYR A 12 23.48 -17.79 5.68
CA TYR A 12 22.19 -17.91 5.02
C TYR A 12 22.41 -18.64 3.69
N LYS A 13 22.11 -19.94 3.65
CA LYS A 13 22.16 -20.72 2.41
C LYS A 13 21.01 -20.24 1.54
N ARG A 14 21.28 -19.29 0.63
CA ARG A 14 20.37 -19.03 -0.49
C ARG A 14 20.12 -20.38 -1.19
N PRO A 15 18.87 -20.78 -1.42
CA PRO A 15 18.58 -21.93 -2.27
C PRO A 15 19.34 -21.78 -3.59
N ALA A 16 19.98 -22.85 -4.07
CA ALA A 16 20.76 -22.82 -5.30
C ALA A 16 19.92 -22.47 -6.55
N ILE A 17 18.60 -22.60 -6.43
CA ILE A 17 17.60 -22.32 -7.47
C ILE A 17 16.52 -21.45 -6.83
N SER A 18 16.25 -20.30 -7.42
CA SER A 18 15.17 -19.42 -6.98
C SER A 18 13.80 -20.04 -7.30
N ASP A 19 12.83 -19.84 -6.41
CA ASP A 19 11.48 -20.38 -6.50
C ASP A 19 10.43 -19.31 -6.88
N GLN A 20 10.88 -18.11 -7.25
CA GLN A 20 10.00 -16.97 -7.52
C GLN A 20 8.91 -17.29 -8.53
N GLN A 21 9.24 -18.00 -9.60
CA GLN A 21 8.24 -18.34 -10.62
C GLN A 21 7.14 -19.25 -10.07
N ARG A 22 7.50 -20.30 -9.32
CA ARG A 22 6.53 -21.21 -8.69
C ARG A 22 5.59 -20.45 -7.75
N ARG A 23 6.13 -19.48 -6.99
CA ARG A 23 5.33 -18.66 -6.06
C ARG A 23 4.40 -17.69 -6.80
N ARG A 24 4.82 -17.13 -7.94
CA ARG A 24 3.95 -16.33 -8.83
C ARG A 24 2.77 -17.15 -9.34
N ASP A 25 3.03 -18.34 -9.87
CA ASP A 25 1.99 -19.23 -10.40
C ASP A 25 0.99 -19.63 -9.31
N SER A 26 1.50 -20.00 -8.12
CA SER A 26 0.66 -20.30 -6.96
C SER A 26 -0.16 -19.09 -6.50
N ALA A 27 0.40 -17.87 -6.54
CA ALA A 27 -0.31 -16.66 -6.15
C ALA A 27 -1.45 -16.33 -7.12
N LEU A 28 -1.21 -16.42 -8.43
CA LEU A 28 -2.22 -16.24 -9.48
C LEU A 28 -3.36 -17.27 -9.36
N GLN A 29 -3.02 -18.53 -9.07
CA GLN A 29 -4.03 -19.57 -8.84
C GLN A 29 -4.84 -19.33 -7.56
N THR A 30 -4.18 -18.85 -6.50
CA THR A 30 -4.85 -18.61 -5.21
C THR A 30 -5.81 -17.43 -5.30
N GLN A 31 -5.44 -16.34 -5.98
CA GLN A 31 -6.31 -15.17 -6.10
C GLN A 31 -7.56 -15.45 -6.94
N SER A 32 -7.50 -16.34 -7.95
CA SER A 32 -8.65 -16.69 -8.78
C SER A 32 -9.68 -17.56 -8.03
N ALA A 33 -9.21 -18.38 -7.09
CA ALA A 33 -10.06 -19.18 -6.21
C ALA A 33 -10.66 -18.37 -5.04
N ARG A 34 -10.10 -17.19 -4.73
CA ARG A 34 -10.47 -16.41 -3.55
C ARG A 34 -11.77 -15.63 -3.77
N ARG A 35 -12.86 -16.09 -3.15
CA ARG A 35 -14.10 -15.32 -2.99
C ARG A 35 -14.10 -14.59 -1.66
N ALA A 36 -13.28 -13.54 -1.53
CA ALA A 36 -13.24 -12.77 -0.30
C ALA A 36 -13.99 -11.45 -0.50
N ASP A 37 -14.82 -11.03 0.47
CA ASP A 37 -15.60 -9.79 0.36
C ASP A 37 -14.67 -8.55 0.35
N ALA A 38 -14.26 -8.16 -0.86
CA ALA A 38 -13.41 -7.01 -1.14
C ALA A 38 -14.00 -5.70 -0.63
N GLN A 39 -15.32 -5.57 -0.76
CA GLN A 39 -16.05 -4.40 -0.30
C GLN A 39 -16.02 -4.29 1.22
N ALA A 40 -16.17 -5.40 1.94
CA ALA A 40 -16.04 -5.41 3.39
C ALA A 40 -14.61 -5.09 3.85
N ARG A 41 -13.57 -5.56 3.13
CA ARG A 41 -12.16 -5.22 3.44
C ARG A 41 -11.89 -3.73 3.26
N ALA A 42 -12.32 -3.15 2.14
CA ALA A 42 -12.15 -1.72 1.87
C ALA A 42 -12.88 -0.87 2.93
N ARG A 43 -14.12 -1.25 3.28
CA ARG A 43 -14.93 -0.56 4.29
C ARG A 43 -14.30 -0.64 5.68
N SER A 44 -13.81 -1.83 6.05
CA SER A 44 -13.08 -2.06 7.30
C SER A 44 -11.89 -1.12 7.45
N LEU A 45 -11.09 -1.02 6.39
CA LEU A 45 -9.90 -0.19 6.35
C LEU A 45 -10.23 1.30 6.49
N ALA A 46 -11.21 1.78 5.74
CA ALA A 46 -11.66 3.17 5.83
C ALA A 46 -12.22 3.52 7.22
N ASN A 47 -13.08 2.68 7.79
CA ASN A 47 -13.70 2.93 9.10
C ASN A 47 -12.68 2.92 10.25
N SER A 48 -11.68 2.04 10.19
CA SER A 48 -10.64 1.94 11.21
C SER A 48 -9.77 3.20 11.29
N LEU A 49 -9.65 3.96 10.19
CA LEU A 49 -8.87 5.20 10.14
C LEU A 49 -9.57 6.40 10.76
N LEU A 50 -10.90 6.38 10.73
CA LEU A 50 -11.77 7.46 11.19
C LEU A 50 -12.13 7.35 12.67
N SER A 51 -11.88 6.21 13.30
CA SER A 51 -12.13 6.03 14.73
C SER A 51 -11.33 7.09 15.52
N PRO A 52 -12.01 7.97 16.29
CA PRO A 52 -11.34 9.06 16.98
C PRO A 52 -10.27 8.51 17.92
N GLN A 53 -9.04 9.00 17.73
CA GLN A 53 -7.96 8.82 18.69
C GLN A 53 -8.21 9.84 19.81
N PRO A 54 -8.37 9.44 21.07
CA PRO A 54 -8.27 10.40 22.15
C PRO A 54 -6.85 11.00 22.14
N SER A 55 -6.76 12.33 22.14
CA SER A 55 -5.52 13.05 22.39
C SER A 55 -4.95 12.62 23.76
N SER A 56 -3.71 12.13 23.79
CA SER A 56 -3.00 11.63 24.99
C SER A 56 -2.77 12.70 26.09
N PRO A 57 -2.19 12.37 27.26
CA PRO A 57 -2.26 11.15 28.08
C PRO A 57 -2.82 11.46 29.49
N ALA A 58 -3.72 10.63 30.01
CA ALA A 58 -4.02 10.61 31.44
C ALA A 58 -4.23 9.17 31.91
N ALA A 59 -3.60 8.86 33.03
CA ALA A 59 -3.58 7.62 33.80
C ALA A 59 -4.94 6.89 33.83
N ALA A 60 -4.96 5.60 33.55
CA ALA A 60 -4.98 4.53 34.57
C ALA A 60 -6.27 4.54 35.41
N ASP A 61 -7.26 3.77 34.96
CA ASP A 61 -8.03 2.79 35.76
C ASP A 61 -9.22 2.31 34.92
N GLN A 62 -9.03 1.16 34.28
CA GLN A 62 -10.17 0.28 34.01
C GLN A 62 -9.78 -1.11 34.49
N PRO A 63 -10.60 -1.74 35.36
CA PRO A 63 -10.30 -3.06 35.87
C PRO A 63 -10.28 -4.07 34.72
N PRO A 64 -9.39 -5.09 34.78
CA PRO A 64 -9.31 -6.10 33.75
C PRO A 64 -10.66 -6.84 33.63
N PRO A 65 -11.11 -7.18 32.39
CA PRO A 65 -12.29 -7.99 32.23
C PRO A 65 -12.07 -9.39 32.86
N SER A 66 -13.07 -9.84 33.62
CA SER A 66 -13.10 -11.13 34.30
C SER A 66 -12.96 -12.32 33.32
N PRO A 67 -12.33 -13.45 33.72
CA PRO A 67 -11.96 -14.53 32.79
C PRO A 67 -13.11 -15.43 32.32
N ASP A 68 -14.33 -15.28 32.86
CA ASP A 68 -15.39 -16.26 32.69
C ASP A 68 -16.45 -15.81 31.67
N ALA A 69 -16.10 -15.97 30.39
CA ALA A 69 -17.07 -16.17 29.31
C ALA A 69 -16.42 -16.93 28.14
N ARG A 70 -15.90 -18.13 28.42
CA ARG A 70 -15.60 -19.11 27.35
C ARG A 70 -16.92 -19.72 26.87
N GLY A 71 -17.64 -18.96 26.05
CA GLY A 71 -18.67 -19.50 25.17
C GLY A 71 -18.01 -20.08 23.93
N GLU A 72 -17.79 -21.39 23.91
CA GLU A 72 -17.35 -22.14 22.74
C GLU A 72 -18.37 -22.02 21.61
N ARG A 73 -18.04 -21.25 20.57
CA ARG A 73 -18.54 -21.46 19.21
C ARG A 73 -17.40 -21.14 18.25
N GLY A 74 -16.85 -22.17 17.61
CA GLY A 74 -15.88 -22.05 16.51
C GLY A 74 -16.55 -21.45 15.28
N HIS A 75 -16.76 -20.14 15.29
CA HIS A 75 -17.10 -19.37 14.10
C HIS A 75 -15.82 -18.73 13.58
N ASP A 76 -15.44 -19.04 12.35
CA ASP A 76 -14.37 -18.30 11.68
C ASP A 76 -14.79 -16.83 11.62
N PRO A 77 -13.92 -15.90 12.06
CA PRO A 77 -14.29 -14.49 12.14
C PRO A 77 -14.64 -13.93 10.76
N THR A 78 -15.80 -13.28 10.63
CA THR A 78 -16.19 -12.63 9.39
C THR A 78 -15.35 -11.38 9.12
N VAL A 79 -15.39 -10.86 7.88
CA VAL A 79 -14.70 -9.61 7.56
C VAL A 79 -15.21 -8.43 8.41
N ALA A 80 -16.50 -8.44 8.79
CA ALA A 80 -17.09 -7.44 9.67
C ALA A 80 -16.58 -7.56 11.11
N ASP A 81 -16.35 -8.78 11.61
CA ASP A 81 -15.78 -9.01 12.94
C ASP A 81 -14.33 -8.51 13.00
N VAL A 82 -13.54 -8.82 11.97
CA VAL A 82 -12.16 -8.31 11.83
C VAL A 82 -12.15 -6.78 11.75
N ALA A 83 -13.11 -6.18 11.05
CA ALA A 83 -13.25 -4.73 10.95
C ALA A 83 -13.58 -4.07 12.30
N SER A 84 -14.53 -4.65 13.03
CA SER A 84 -14.92 -4.19 14.36
C SER A 84 -13.76 -4.31 15.35
N ALA A 85 -13.00 -5.40 15.28
CA ALA A 85 -11.80 -5.59 16.09
C ALA A 85 -10.71 -4.57 15.72
N ALA A 86 -10.43 -4.36 14.43
CA ALA A 86 -9.44 -3.40 13.95
C ALA A 86 -9.76 -1.95 14.38
N ALA A 87 -11.03 -1.55 14.29
CA ALA A 87 -11.50 -0.25 14.74
C ALA A 87 -11.34 -0.01 16.25
N LYS A 88 -11.24 -1.08 17.06
CA LYS A 88 -10.98 -1.02 18.50
C LYS A 88 -9.49 -1.00 18.85
N LEU A 89 -8.59 -1.37 17.93
CA LEU A 89 -7.16 -1.34 18.17
C LEU A 89 -6.67 0.08 18.47
N ARG A 90 -5.71 0.20 19.37
CA ARG A 90 -5.08 1.48 19.76
C ARG A 90 -3.56 1.34 19.78
N GLY A 91 -2.87 2.48 19.80
CA GLY A 91 -1.43 2.54 20.03
C GLY A 91 -0.60 1.63 19.08
N PRO A 92 0.33 0.82 19.63
CA PRO A 92 1.19 -0.07 18.84
C PRO A 92 0.44 -1.11 18.01
N ASP A 93 -0.68 -1.66 18.51
CA ASP A 93 -1.41 -2.71 17.80
C ASP A 93 -2.13 -2.18 16.58
N GLN A 94 -2.73 -0.98 16.70
CA GLN A 94 -3.33 -0.31 15.54
C GLN A 94 -2.26 -0.03 14.47
N ARG A 95 -1.10 0.44 14.89
CA ARG A 95 0.04 0.70 14.00
C ARG A 95 0.47 -0.57 13.27
N ARG A 96 0.67 -1.67 14.00
CA ARG A 96 1.03 -2.98 13.43
C ARG A 96 -0.04 -3.49 12.46
N TRP A 97 -1.32 -3.26 12.75
CA TRP A 97 -2.41 -3.64 11.86
C TRP A 97 -2.38 -2.86 10.54
N PHE A 98 -2.20 -1.54 10.59
CA PHE A 98 -2.07 -0.69 9.39
C PHE A 98 -0.82 -1.01 8.58
N ALA A 99 0.29 -1.35 9.24
CA ALA A 99 1.53 -1.73 8.56
C ALA A 99 1.36 -2.96 7.65
N ARG A 100 0.35 -3.79 7.92
CA ARG A 100 0.04 -5.01 7.16
C ARG A 100 -0.95 -4.80 6.02
N GLN A 101 -1.37 -3.56 5.73
CA GLN A 101 -2.40 -3.27 4.72
C GLN A 101 -1.83 -2.88 3.34
N ILE A 102 -0.53 -2.60 3.24
CA ILE A 102 0.14 -2.24 1.99
C ILE A 102 0.61 -3.51 1.27
N MET A 103 0.42 -3.56 -0.05
CA MET A 103 0.99 -4.60 -0.91
C MET A 103 2.46 -4.26 -1.17
N LEU A 104 3.36 -5.20 -0.86
CA LEU A 104 4.80 -4.99 -0.89
C LEU A 104 5.45 -5.86 -1.98
N PRO A 105 6.37 -5.28 -2.78
CA PRO A 105 7.07 -6.04 -3.80
C PRO A 105 8.12 -6.98 -3.20
N GLU A 106 8.45 -8.03 -3.95
CA GLU A 106 9.68 -8.79 -3.75
C GLU A 106 10.81 -8.24 -4.62
N TRP A 107 12.06 -8.49 -4.23
CA TRP A 107 13.19 -8.24 -5.13
C TRP A 107 13.08 -9.08 -6.40
N MET A 108 13.31 -8.48 -7.57
CA MET A 108 13.39 -9.21 -8.83
C MET A 108 14.74 -9.93 -8.91
N VAL A 109 14.78 -11.17 -8.42
CA VAL A 109 15.97 -12.04 -8.51
C VAL A 109 16.02 -12.72 -9.87
N ASP A 110 14.89 -13.30 -10.29
CA ASP A 110 14.73 -13.83 -11.65
C ASP A 110 13.69 -13.01 -12.41
N ALA A 111 14.04 -12.67 -13.65
CA ALA A 111 13.07 -12.11 -14.58
C ALA A 111 11.93 -13.12 -14.84
N PRO A 112 10.66 -12.73 -14.67
CA PRO A 112 9.55 -13.59 -15.00
C PRO A 112 9.54 -13.89 -16.51
N PRO A 113 9.11 -15.09 -16.91
CA PRO A 113 8.86 -15.37 -18.31
C PRO A 113 7.77 -14.42 -18.83
N HIS A 114 7.83 -14.11 -20.12
CA HIS A 114 6.87 -13.23 -20.79
C HIS A 114 6.71 -11.85 -20.14
N LEU A 115 7.80 -11.30 -19.56
CA LEU A 115 7.82 -9.99 -18.92
C LEU A 115 7.09 -8.91 -19.75
N ALA A 116 7.43 -8.79 -21.04
CA ALA A 116 6.83 -7.80 -21.94
C ALA A 116 5.33 -7.95 -22.18
N ARG A 117 4.77 -9.14 -22.00
CA ARG A 117 3.35 -9.42 -22.23
C ARG A 117 2.53 -9.26 -20.95
N ASP A 118 3.04 -9.82 -19.85
CA ASP A 118 2.25 -10.08 -18.64
C ASP A 118 2.57 -9.11 -17.51
N TRP A 119 3.50 -8.15 -17.71
CA TRP A 119 3.94 -7.22 -16.67
C TRP A 119 3.97 -5.77 -17.16
N HIS A 120 3.61 -4.86 -16.26
CA HIS A 120 3.92 -3.44 -16.38
C HIS A 120 5.18 -3.10 -15.60
N VAL A 121 5.86 -2.02 -16.01
CA VAL A 121 7.02 -1.43 -15.35
C VAL A 121 6.80 0.07 -15.12
N SER A 122 7.34 0.60 -14.04
CA SER A 122 7.35 2.04 -13.76
C SER A 122 8.66 2.48 -13.13
N ALA A 123 9.00 3.75 -13.34
CA ALA A 123 10.04 4.44 -12.59
C ALA A 123 9.51 4.69 -11.17
N ARG A 124 10.04 3.98 -10.16
CA ARG A 124 9.60 4.16 -8.79
C ARG A 124 10.11 5.50 -8.26
N PRO A 125 9.26 6.41 -7.74
CA PRO A 125 9.73 7.60 -7.05
C PRO A 125 10.50 7.24 -5.77
N ALA A 126 11.58 7.98 -5.49
CA ALA A 126 12.15 8.06 -4.15
C ALA A 126 11.14 8.74 -3.21
N GLY A 127 11.10 8.33 -1.94
CA GLY A 127 10.25 8.97 -0.93
C GLY A 127 9.58 7.98 0.02
N LYS A 128 8.60 8.49 0.77
CA LYS A 128 7.93 7.76 1.84
C LYS A 128 6.71 7.00 1.31
N ARG A 129 6.82 5.68 1.15
CA ARG A 129 5.68 4.82 0.80
C ARG A 129 4.61 4.90 1.89
N CYS A 130 3.38 5.21 1.51
CA CYS A 130 2.28 5.43 2.41
C CYS A 130 0.94 5.06 1.79
N MET A 131 0.04 4.57 2.63
CA MET A 131 -1.36 4.39 2.31
C MET A 131 -2.11 5.69 2.60
N VAL A 132 -2.89 6.17 1.63
CA VAL A 132 -3.68 7.40 1.74
C VAL A 132 -5.14 7.05 1.73
N VAL A 133 -5.91 7.58 2.69
CA VAL A 133 -7.35 7.40 2.74
C VAL A 133 -8.06 8.73 2.88
N SER A 134 -9.00 8.99 1.98
CA SER A 134 -9.89 10.15 2.01
C SER A 134 -11.29 9.73 2.39
N SER A 135 -11.85 10.33 3.44
CA SER A 135 -13.21 10.08 3.91
C SER A 135 -13.65 11.13 4.93
N ASN A 136 -14.95 11.38 5.07
CA ASN A 136 -15.53 12.30 6.05
C ASN A 136 -14.90 13.70 6.07
N GLY A 137 -14.51 14.21 4.90
CA GLY A 137 -13.98 15.55 4.73
C GLY A 137 -12.52 15.72 5.17
N ILE A 138 -11.77 14.63 5.33
CA ILE A 138 -10.34 14.64 5.64
C ILE A 138 -9.61 13.52 4.88
N THR A 139 -8.32 13.76 4.63
CA THR A 139 -7.39 12.76 4.12
C THR A 139 -6.31 12.45 5.15
N ILE A 140 -6.02 11.17 5.34
CA ILE A 140 -5.02 10.66 6.27
C ILE A 140 -4.04 9.80 5.48
N SER A 141 -2.74 10.09 5.60
CA SER A 141 -1.68 9.23 5.06
C SER A 141 -0.96 8.49 6.19
N ARG A 142 -0.65 7.21 5.97
CA ARG A 142 0.10 6.37 6.92
C ARG A 142 1.28 5.69 6.25
N LEU A 143 2.45 5.76 6.87
CA LEU A 143 3.68 5.12 6.40
C LEU A 143 3.56 3.58 6.39
N ARG A 144 4.52 2.91 5.74
CA ARG A 144 4.67 1.44 5.73
C ARG A 144 4.65 0.81 7.13
N ASN A 145 5.19 1.49 8.13
CA ASN A 145 5.15 1.03 9.53
C ASN A 145 3.81 1.30 10.23
N GLY A 146 2.80 1.85 9.55
CA GLY A 146 1.46 2.16 10.06
C GLY A 146 1.33 3.49 10.82
N THR A 147 2.41 4.24 11.03
CA THR A 147 2.34 5.56 11.66
C THR A 147 1.67 6.56 10.74
N ILE A 148 0.93 7.52 11.31
CA ILE A 148 0.38 8.62 10.53
C ILE A 148 1.54 9.50 10.08
N LEU A 149 1.58 9.75 8.77
CA LEU A 149 2.45 10.76 8.18
C LEU A 149 1.74 12.12 8.27
N HIS A 150 0.58 12.25 7.62
CA HIS A 150 -0.17 13.51 7.60
C HIS A 150 -1.68 13.33 7.81
N ARG A 151 -2.31 14.41 8.30
CA ARG A 151 -3.77 14.64 8.29
C ARG A 151 -4.03 15.97 7.60
N PHE A 152 -4.77 15.97 6.50
CA PHE A 152 -4.89 17.16 5.65
C PHE A 152 -6.18 17.15 4.84
N PRO A 153 -6.73 18.32 4.46
CA PRO A 153 -7.74 18.39 3.42
C PRO A 153 -7.10 18.12 2.04
N SER A 154 -7.79 17.35 1.20
CA SER A 154 -7.38 17.10 -0.19
C SER A 154 -8.54 17.26 -1.16
N ALA A 155 -8.20 17.40 -2.44
CA ALA A 155 -9.16 17.37 -3.54
C ALA A 155 -9.57 15.95 -3.99
N LEU A 156 -9.13 14.90 -3.28
CA LEU A 156 -9.70 13.56 -3.45
C LEU A 156 -11.17 13.51 -2.99
N PRO A 157 -11.97 12.56 -3.49
CA PRO A 157 -13.36 12.40 -3.06
C PRO A 157 -13.48 12.27 -1.54
N ASN A 158 -14.35 13.11 -0.94
CA ASN A 158 -14.54 13.26 0.52
C ASN A 158 -13.26 13.52 1.33
N GLY A 159 -12.20 14.01 0.68
CA GLY A 159 -10.96 14.39 1.33
C GLY A 159 -10.97 15.78 1.96
N SER A 160 -12.03 16.57 1.76
CA SER A 160 -12.21 17.90 2.34
C SER A 160 -13.68 18.21 2.60
N LYS A 161 -13.96 19.13 3.53
CA LYS A 161 -15.33 19.59 3.84
C LYS A 161 -16.03 20.28 2.65
N LYS A 162 -15.27 20.88 1.73
CA LYS A 162 -15.78 21.58 0.55
C LYS A 162 -16.17 20.62 -0.58
N GLY A 163 -15.53 19.44 -0.63
CA GLY A 163 -15.75 18.40 -1.62
C GLY A 163 -16.71 17.29 -1.18
N LEU A 164 -17.60 17.55 -0.21
CA LEU A 164 -18.67 16.65 0.20
C LEU A 164 -19.75 16.60 -0.89
N SER A 165 -19.45 15.92 -1.98
CA SER A 165 -20.39 15.62 -3.06
C SER A 165 -20.47 14.11 -3.19
N GLY A 166 -21.47 13.51 -2.54
CA GLY A 166 -21.69 12.06 -2.50
C GLY A 166 -22.16 11.58 -1.12
N PRO A 167 -22.48 10.29 -0.96
CA PRO A 167 -22.84 9.73 0.33
C PRO A 167 -21.73 9.95 1.36
N ALA A 168 -22.07 10.39 2.57
CA ALA A 168 -21.11 10.60 3.66
C ALA A 168 -20.26 9.34 3.94
N SER A 169 -20.77 8.15 3.61
CA SER A 169 -20.09 6.86 3.76
C SER A 169 -19.08 6.52 2.66
N SER A 170 -18.89 7.37 1.64
CA SER A 170 -17.96 7.08 0.55
C SER A 170 -16.51 7.47 0.91
N TYR A 171 -15.56 6.64 0.50
CA TYR A 171 -14.15 6.77 0.84
C TYR A 171 -13.28 6.36 -0.35
N SER A 172 -12.04 6.84 -0.40
CA SER A 172 -11.04 6.39 -1.37
C SER A 172 -9.78 5.94 -0.63
N ILE A 173 -9.12 4.91 -1.16
CA ILE A 173 -7.93 4.29 -0.59
C ILE A 173 -6.90 4.17 -1.72
N LEU A 174 -5.78 4.85 -1.56
CA LEU A 174 -4.69 4.88 -2.51
C LEU A 174 -3.42 4.35 -1.85
N ASP A 175 -2.58 3.74 -2.67
CA ASP A 175 -1.20 3.47 -2.32
C ASP A 175 -0.34 4.53 -3.01
N CYS A 176 0.49 5.23 -2.23
CA CYS A 176 1.24 6.39 -2.68
C CYS A 176 2.69 6.35 -2.21
N ILE A 177 3.56 7.05 -2.92
CA ILE A 177 4.88 7.47 -2.42
C ILE A 177 4.84 8.98 -2.25
N PHE A 178 5.01 9.46 -1.02
CA PHE A 178 5.13 10.88 -0.75
C PHE A 178 6.56 11.33 -1.04
N HIS A 179 6.72 12.15 -2.07
CA HIS A 179 7.98 12.77 -2.44
C HIS A 179 8.05 14.14 -1.77
N GLU A 180 8.94 14.27 -0.79
CA GLU A 180 9.01 15.47 0.07
C GLU A 180 9.46 16.73 -0.68
N PRO A 181 10.46 16.69 -1.59
CA PRO A 181 10.98 17.90 -2.23
C PRO A 181 9.94 18.70 -3.01
N ASP A 182 8.94 18.04 -3.62
CA ASP A 182 7.87 18.69 -4.39
C ASP A 182 6.48 18.54 -3.76
N GLU A 183 6.44 18.06 -2.51
CA GLU A 183 5.23 17.83 -1.71
C GLU A 183 4.10 17.08 -2.47
N THR A 184 4.46 16.12 -3.31
CA THR A 184 3.50 15.36 -4.13
C THR A 184 3.34 13.92 -3.64
N TYR A 185 2.09 13.46 -3.54
CA TYR A 185 1.76 12.05 -3.41
C TYR A 185 1.70 11.41 -4.79
N TYR A 186 2.74 10.68 -5.14
CA TYR A 186 2.77 9.88 -6.35
C TYR A 186 1.97 8.59 -6.15
N ILE A 187 0.83 8.48 -6.83
CA ILE A 187 -0.05 7.32 -6.77
C ILE A 187 0.58 6.19 -7.57
N VAL A 188 0.82 5.11 -6.88
CA VAL A 188 1.44 3.86 -7.36
C VAL A 188 0.38 2.77 -7.47
N ASP A 189 -0.70 2.88 -6.71
CA ASP A 189 -1.85 1.98 -6.82
C ASP A 189 -3.15 2.62 -6.31
N MET A 190 -4.30 2.09 -6.77
CA MET A 190 -5.63 2.46 -6.30
C MET A 190 -6.38 1.22 -5.81
N ILE A 191 -6.74 1.24 -4.52
CA ILE A 191 -7.35 0.10 -3.82
C ILE A 191 -8.87 0.28 -3.73
N CYS A 192 -9.33 1.53 -3.59
CA CYS A 192 -10.73 1.87 -3.56
C CYS A 192 -10.94 3.31 -4.04
N TRP A 193 -12.02 3.57 -4.78
CA TRP A 193 -12.38 4.91 -5.22
C TRP A 193 -13.86 5.18 -4.99
N ARG A 194 -14.22 6.22 -4.23
CA ARG A 194 -15.63 6.56 -3.91
C ARG A 194 -16.45 5.36 -3.41
N GLY A 195 -15.84 4.47 -2.65
CA GLY A 195 -16.46 3.27 -2.12
C GLY A 195 -16.52 2.09 -3.10
N TYR A 196 -16.08 2.23 -4.35
CA TYR A 196 -15.89 1.10 -5.25
C TYR A 196 -14.58 0.39 -4.90
N SER A 197 -14.67 -0.80 -4.32
CA SER A 197 -13.50 -1.61 -4.01
C SER A 197 -12.88 -2.17 -5.29
N LEU A 198 -11.55 -2.05 -5.39
CA LEU A 198 -10.74 -2.58 -6.49
C LEU A 198 -9.84 -3.75 -6.06
N TYR A 199 -10.00 -4.26 -4.82
CA TYR A 199 -9.15 -5.34 -4.29
C TYR A 199 -9.06 -6.57 -5.21
N ASP A 200 -10.19 -6.99 -5.79
CA ASP A 200 -10.28 -8.17 -6.63
C ASP A 200 -10.17 -7.81 -8.13
N CYS A 201 -9.77 -6.58 -8.45
CA CYS A 201 -9.50 -6.16 -9.82
C CYS A 201 -8.01 -6.39 -10.16
N THR A 202 -7.76 -6.72 -11.43
CA THR A 202 -6.41 -6.85 -11.97
C THR A 202 -5.64 -5.53 -11.87
N ALA A 203 -4.31 -5.61 -11.77
CA ALA A 203 -3.44 -4.43 -11.70
C ALA A 203 -3.61 -3.54 -12.93
N GLU A 204 -3.71 -4.14 -14.12
CA GLU A 204 -3.97 -3.43 -15.37
C GLU A 204 -5.25 -2.58 -15.30
N PHE A 205 -6.36 -3.15 -14.81
CA PHE A 205 -7.60 -2.40 -14.63
C PHE A 205 -7.43 -1.27 -13.60
N ARG A 206 -6.78 -1.54 -12.47
CA ARG A 206 -6.52 -0.53 -11.43
C ARG A 206 -5.70 0.65 -11.96
N PHE A 207 -4.70 0.39 -12.79
CA PHE A 207 -3.86 1.41 -13.41
C PHE A 207 -4.61 2.23 -14.47
N PHE A 208 -5.44 1.58 -15.29
CA PHE A 208 -6.35 2.30 -16.18
C PHE A 208 -7.31 3.21 -15.37
N TRP A 209 -7.88 2.67 -14.30
CA TRP A 209 -8.89 3.36 -13.50
C TRP A 209 -8.33 4.58 -12.77
N VAL A 210 -7.14 4.48 -12.14
CA VAL A 210 -6.53 5.62 -11.45
C VAL A 210 -6.25 6.78 -12.41
N ASN A 211 -5.74 6.51 -13.61
CA ASN A 211 -5.48 7.53 -14.61
C ASN A 211 -6.79 8.21 -15.05
N SER A 212 -7.84 7.43 -15.31
CA SER A 212 -9.15 7.99 -15.69
C SER A 212 -9.83 8.75 -14.55
N LYS A 213 -9.71 8.32 -13.30
CA LYS A 213 -10.45 8.90 -12.18
C LYS A 213 -9.76 10.07 -11.51
N LEU A 214 -8.43 10.14 -11.56
CA LEU A 214 -7.73 11.28 -11.00
C LEU A 214 -7.98 12.56 -11.82
N THR A 215 -8.07 12.44 -13.16
CA THR A 215 -8.34 13.58 -14.06
C THR A 215 -9.75 14.16 -13.89
N GLU A 216 -10.69 13.40 -13.32
CA GLU A 216 -12.01 13.89 -12.91
C GLU A 216 -11.98 14.73 -11.62
N THR A 217 -10.80 14.98 -11.04
CA THR A 217 -10.62 15.72 -9.79
C THR A 217 -9.57 16.83 -9.94
N SER A 218 -9.62 17.83 -9.06
CA SER A 218 -8.57 18.84 -8.92
C SER A 218 -7.39 18.36 -8.05
N ALA A 219 -7.28 17.06 -7.76
CA ALA A 219 -6.21 16.54 -6.92
C ALA A 219 -4.82 16.65 -7.58
N GLY A 220 -4.76 16.73 -8.91
CA GLY A 220 -3.54 16.99 -9.66
C GLY A 220 -3.15 18.46 -9.79
N ASP A 221 -4.04 19.39 -9.40
CA ASP A 221 -3.80 20.82 -9.55
C ASP A 221 -2.71 21.32 -8.58
N PRO A 222 -2.06 22.46 -8.88
CA PRO A 222 -1.12 23.09 -7.97
C PRO A 222 -1.73 23.33 -6.58
N PRO A 223 -0.90 23.31 -5.51
CA PRO A 223 -1.36 23.60 -4.14
C PRO A 223 -2.20 24.89 -4.06
N SER A 224 -3.26 24.85 -3.25
CA SER A 224 -4.16 25.98 -3.03
C SER A 224 -4.44 26.17 -1.54
N THR A 225 -5.21 27.20 -1.20
CA THR A 225 -5.70 27.40 0.17
C THR A 225 -6.57 26.24 0.69
N TYR A 226 -7.07 25.37 -0.20
CA TYR A 226 -7.99 24.28 0.16
C TYR A 226 -7.35 22.89 0.19
N HIS A 227 -6.22 22.72 -0.50
CA HIS A 227 -5.44 21.48 -0.50
C HIS A 227 -3.96 21.82 -0.65
N ARG A 228 -3.14 21.33 0.29
CA ARG A 228 -1.69 21.55 0.28
C ARG A 228 -0.97 20.65 -0.70
N TYR A 229 -1.32 19.37 -0.71
CA TYR A 229 -0.56 18.36 -1.43
C TYR A 229 -1.18 18.03 -2.78
N ARG A 230 -0.33 17.84 -3.78
CA ARG A 230 -0.70 17.37 -5.11
C ARG A 230 -0.73 15.83 -5.14
N PHE A 231 -1.58 15.28 -5.99
CA PHE A 231 -1.59 13.86 -6.34
C PHE A 231 -1.24 13.70 -7.82
N SER A 232 -0.34 12.78 -8.15
CA SER A 232 0.05 12.51 -9.53
C SER A 232 0.22 11.01 -9.72
N VAL A 233 -0.24 10.46 -10.85
CA VAL A 233 -0.09 9.03 -11.12
C VAL A 233 1.35 8.76 -11.57
N VAL A 234 1.97 7.72 -11.02
CA VAL A 234 3.25 7.21 -11.55
C VAL A 234 2.99 6.59 -12.93
N PRO A 235 3.67 7.02 -13.99
CA PRO A 235 3.50 6.43 -15.31
C PRO A 235 3.84 4.94 -15.29
N MET A 236 2.90 4.13 -15.77
CA MET A 236 3.08 2.69 -15.97
C MET A 236 3.26 2.43 -17.47
N TYR A 237 4.26 1.64 -17.81
CA TYR A 237 4.57 1.24 -19.18
C TYR A 237 4.43 -0.27 -19.32
N GLU A 238 4.12 -0.70 -20.54
CA GLU A 238 4.30 -2.10 -20.93
C GLU A 238 5.77 -2.49 -20.78
N SER A 239 6.07 -3.71 -20.31
CA SER A 239 7.48 -4.11 -20.11
C SER A 239 8.17 -4.56 -21.41
N THR A 240 7.84 -3.93 -22.54
CA THR A 240 8.60 -4.06 -23.79
C THR A 240 9.97 -3.39 -23.66
N LEU A 241 10.84 -3.53 -24.65
CA LEU A 241 12.13 -2.86 -24.64
C LEU A 241 11.97 -1.33 -24.50
N GLU A 242 11.02 -0.75 -25.23
CA GLU A 242 10.75 0.68 -25.24
C GLU A 242 10.18 1.15 -23.89
N GLY A 243 9.26 0.39 -23.31
CA GLY A 243 8.69 0.74 -22.01
C GLY A 243 9.68 0.58 -20.85
N LEU A 244 10.55 -0.45 -20.92
CA LEU A 244 11.69 -0.57 -20.00
C LEU A 244 12.65 0.62 -20.13
N GLN A 245 13.00 1.03 -21.34
CA GLN A 245 13.83 2.20 -21.58
C GLN A 245 13.17 3.50 -21.07
N ALA A 246 11.87 3.66 -21.28
CA ALA A 246 11.11 4.80 -20.79
C ALA A 246 11.11 4.86 -19.25
N ALA A 247 10.87 3.73 -18.57
CA ALA A 247 10.91 3.67 -17.11
C ALA A 247 12.34 3.88 -16.54
N TYR A 248 13.35 3.28 -17.18
CA TYR A 248 14.73 3.30 -16.70
C TYR A 248 15.40 4.66 -16.93
N SER A 249 15.42 5.13 -18.18
CA SER A 249 16.17 6.33 -18.59
C SER A 249 15.30 7.55 -18.83
N GLY A 250 13.98 7.41 -18.90
CA GLY A 250 13.06 8.52 -19.17
C GLY A 250 13.11 9.60 -18.08
N SER A 251 12.83 10.84 -18.46
CA SER A 251 12.77 11.95 -17.52
C SER A 251 11.56 11.82 -16.60
N THR A 252 11.77 12.05 -15.30
CA THR A 252 10.72 12.05 -14.28
C THR A 252 10.81 13.33 -13.44
N PRO A 253 9.68 13.84 -12.91
CA PRO A 253 9.68 15.02 -12.04
C PRO A 253 10.26 14.75 -10.62
N TYR A 254 10.64 13.51 -10.35
CA TYR A 254 11.20 13.04 -9.09
C TYR A 254 12.49 12.25 -9.33
N VAL A 255 13.28 12.11 -8.28
CA VAL A 255 14.42 11.19 -8.25
C VAL A 255 13.88 9.75 -8.23
N LYS A 256 14.44 8.88 -9.07
CA LYS A 256 14.06 7.46 -9.13
C LYS A 256 14.68 6.68 -7.97
N ASP A 257 13.95 5.70 -7.46
CA ASP A 257 14.40 4.69 -6.49
C ASP A 257 14.01 3.28 -6.99
N GLY A 258 14.54 2.95 -8.16
CA GLY A 258 14.38 1.66 -8.81
C GLY A 258 13.26 1.60 -9.84
N LEU A 259 13.08 0.38 -10.35
CA LEU A 259 11.96 -0.01 -11.19
C LEU A 259 10.98 -0.84 -10.38
N LEU A 260 9.69 -0.56 -10.55
CA LEU A 260 8.61 -1.30 -9.92
C LEU A 260 7.80 -2.02 -11.01
N PHE A 261 7.72 -3.33 -10.90
CA PHE A 261 7.02 -4.20 -11.83
C PHE A 261 5.75 -4.75 -11.22
N TYR A 262 4.69 -4.84 -12.01
CA TYR A 262 3.41 -5.43 -11.60
C TYR A 262 2.97 -6.45 -12.62
N ASN A 263 2.64 -7.66 -12.17
CA ASN A 263 1.94 -8.60 -13.03
C ASN A 263 0.55 -8.03 -13.36
N LYS A 264 0.20 -7.97 -14.64
CA LYS A 264 -1.04 -7.37 -15.13
C LYS A 264 -2.28 -7.94 -14.45
N HIS A 265 -2.26 -9.23 -14.17
CA HIS A 265 -3.39 -9.96 -13.60
C HIS A 265 -3.43 -9.92 -12.07
N ALA A 266 -2.44 -9.32 -11.40
CA ALA A 266 -2.38 -9.31 -9.94
C ALA A 266 -3.57 -8.58 -9.31
N HIS A 267 -4.26 -9.24 -8.38
CA HIS A 267 -5.20 -8.58 -7.47
C HIS A 267 -4.42 -7.82 -6.40
N PHE A 268 -5.05 -6.84 -5.76
CA PHE A 268 -4.41 -6.17 -4.62
C PHE A 268 -4.43 -7.10 -3.41
N GLN A 269 -3.25 -7.49 -2.96
CA GLN A 269 -3.06 -8.32 -1.76
C GLN A 269 -2.11 -7.65 -0.80
N ALA A 270 -2.61 -7.32 0.39
CA ALA A 270 -1.78 -6.73 1.43
C ALA A 270 -0.68 -7.71 1.90
N GLY A 271 0.49 -7.18 2.24
CA GLY A 271 1.69 -7.95 2.53
C GLY A 271 2.59 -8.16 1.31
N ILE A 272 3.65 -8.93 1.50
CA ILE A 272 4.62 -9.25 0.45
C ILE A 272 3.95 -10.16 -0.59
N THR A 273 4.16 -9.85 -1.87
CA THR A 273 3.64 -10.64 -2.99
C THR A 273 4.70 -10.85 -4.06
N PRO A 274 4.79 -12.06 -4.66
CA PRO A 274 5.67 -12.30 -5.79
C PRO A 274 5.16 -11.69 -7.10
N LEU A 275 3.94 -11.13 -7.11
CA LEU A 275 3.30 -10.52 -8.28
C LEU A 275 3.58 -9.02 -8.43
N THR A 276 4.33 -8.45 -7.50
CA THR A 276 4.90 -7.11 -7.61
C THR A 276 6.39 -7.25 -7.33
N LEU A 277 7.24 -6.66 -8.17
CA LEU A 277 8.68 -6.82 -8.05
C LEU A 277 9.38 -5.46 -8.03
N VAL A 278 10.48 -5.37 -7.30
CA VAL A 278 11.38 -4.22 -7.31
C VAL A 278 12.74 -4.63 -7.85
N TRP A 279 13.28 -3.82 -8.74
CA TRP A 279 14.65 -3.96 -9.23
C TRP A 279 15.39 -2.63 -9.11
N LYS A 280 16.65 -2.68 -8.72
CA LYS A 280 17.49 -1.50 -8.55
C LYS A 280 18.90 -1.77 -9.06
N ASP A 281 19.51 -0.74 -9.60
CA ASP A 281 20.94 -0.66 -9.86
C ASP A 281 21.47 0.75 -9.49
N ASN A 282 22.74 1.00 -9.77
CA ASN A 282 23.41 2.27 -9.48
C ASN A 282 22.93 3.45 -10.35
N THR A 283 22.15 3.19 -11.41
CA THR A 283 21.71 4.20 -12.38
C THR A 283 20.29 4.66 -12.07
N CYS A 284 19.41 3.74 -11.67
CA CYS A 284 18.01 4.03 -11.37
C CYS A 284 17.69 4.17 -9.86
N SER A 285 18.67 3.96 -8.97
CA SER A 285 18.50 4.22 -7.53
C SER A 285 19.79 4.69 -6.87
N GLN A 286 19.64 5.57 -5.87
CA GLN A 286 20.71 5.96 -4.96
C GLN A 286 21.02 4.88 -3.91
N TYR A 287 20.05 4.02 -3.61
CA TYR A 287 20.14 2.99 -2.57
C TYR A 287 19.90 1.61 -3.16
N LEU A 288 20.97 0.83 -3.28
CA LEU A 288 20.96 -0.54 -3.85
C LEU A 288 20.23 -1.56 -2.97
N ILE A 289 19.96 -1.20 -1.71
CA ILE A 289 19.25 -2.00 -0.72
C ILE A 289 18.03 -1.18 -0.27
N ASP A 290 16.99 -1.84 0.23
CA ASP A 290 15.88 -1.13 0.86
C ASP A 290 16.42 -0.31 2.04
N THR A 291 16.23 1.00 1.96
CA THR A 291 16.60 1.95 3.00
C THR A 291 15.36 2.72 3.44
N ASP A 292 15.35 3.19 4.68
CA ASP A 292 14.36 4.16 5.12
C ASP A 292 14.63 5.55 4.49
N SER A 293 13.85 6.55 4.90
CA SER A 293 13.99 7.92 4.40
C SER A 293 15.32 8.59 4.76
N GLU A 294 16.05 8.04 5.73
CA GLU A 294 17.36 8.53 6.17
C GLU A 294 18.51 7.74 5.51
N GLY A 295 18.19 6.86 4.55
CA GLY A 295 19.18 6.01 3.89
C GLY A 295 19.67 4.85 4.77
N GLN A 296 19.03 4.56 5.91
CA GLN A 296 19.41 3.44 6.76
C GLN A 296 18.72 2.15 6.33
N VAL A 297 19.48 1.06 6.30
CA VAL A 297 18.96 -0.28 6.01
C VAL A 297 18.10 -0.74 7.20
N PRO A 298 16.79 -1.03 7.01
CA PRO A 298 15.96 -1.54 8.09
C PRO A 298 16.50 -2.85 8.67
N THR A 299 16.29 -3.07 9.98
CA THR A 299 16.74 -4.28 10.68
C THR A 299 16.19 -5.57 10.08
N GLU A 300 15.05 -5.50 9.40
CA GLU A 300 14.48 -6.58 8.60
C GLU A 300 14.40 -6.14 7.14
N GLN A 301 15.23 -6.76 6.29
CA GLN A 301 15.06 -6.71 4.84
C GLN A 301 13.97 -7.73 4.47
N HIS A 302 12.92 -7.26 3.82
CA HIS A 302 11.84 -8.11 3.32
C HIS A 302 11.91 -8.18 1.80
#